data_AF-A0A7V4SV43-F1
#
_entry.id   AF-A0A7V4SV43-F1
#
_cell.length_a   1.000
_cell.length_b   1.000
_cell.length_c   1.000
_cell.angle_alpha   90.00
_cell.angle_beta   90.00
_cell.angle_gamma   90.00
#
_symmetry.space_group_name_H-M   'P 1'
#
loop_
_entity.id
_entity.type
_entity.pdbx_description
1 polymer ?
#
loop_
_entity_poly.entity_id
_entity_poly.type
_entity_poly.pdbx_seq_one_letter_code
_entity_poly.pdbx_strand_id
1 'polypeptide(L)'
;DAEFDAVEVECGSVFGSWLVKRNQDLAADPRLTSVTKLGSSDAHYCNAVAYCYTVLKVREPSLEAVKQAIIEGRCVPRCSEPYMRTRRLLGRIPKLW
;
A
#
# COMPACT_ATOMS: atom_id res chain seq x y z
N ASP A 1 -4.78 12.00 18.97
CA ASP A 1 -4.40 10.76 18.26
C ASP A 1 -5.40 10.47 17.15
N ALA A 2 -4.94 9.87 16.05
CA ALA A 2 -5.81 9.42 14.98
C ALA A 2 -6.60 8.17 15.45
N GLU A 3 -7.83 8.00 14.98
CA GLU A 3 -8.70 6.86 15.33
C GLU A 3 -8.23 5.53 14.71
N PHE A 4 -7.22 5.58 13.83
CA PHE A 4 -6.71 4.45 13.06
C PHE A 4 -5.18 4.36 13.17
N ASP A 5 -4.66 3.13 13.19
CA ASP A 5 -3.22 2.85 13.29
C ASP A 5 -2.47 3.10 11.97
N ALA A 6 -3.18 2.99 10.84
CA ALA A 6 -2.59 3.04 9.52
C ALA A 6 -3.53 3.55 8.44
N VAL A 7 -2.95 4.05 7.35
CA VAL A 7 -3.63 4.49 6.14
C VAL A 7 -3.02 3.82 4.92
N GLU A 8 -3.87 3.41 3.97
CA GLU A 8 -3.43 2.90 2.68
C GLU A 8 -3.04 4.07 1.76
N VAL A 9 -1.78 4.08 1.31
CA VAL A 9 -1.23 5.13 0.44
C VAL A 9 -0.98 4.65 -0.99
N GLU A 10 -1.04 3.34 -1.20
CA GLU A 10 -0.87 2.70 -2.50
C GLU A 10 -1.84 1.51 -2.56
N CYS A 11 -2.61 1.40 -3.65
CA CYS A 11 -3.40 0.20 -3.90
C CYS A 11 -3.29 -0.36 -5.31
N GLY A 12 -3.11 -1.68 -5.36
CA GLY A 12 -2.75 -2.43 -6.58
C GLY A 12 -3.89 -2.63 -7.57
N SER A 13 -5.15 -2.52 -7.15
CA SER A 13 -6.30 -2.88 -7.98
C SER A 13 -7.24 -1.72 -8.34
N VAL A 14 -7.24 -0.59 -7.62
CA VAL A 14 -8.30 0.43 -7.75
C VAL A 14 -7.80 1.81 -8.17
N PHE A 15 -6.55 2.18 -7.88
CA PHE A 15 -6.11 3.55 -8.08
C PHE A 15 -5.44 3.76 -9.44
N GLY A 16 -6.11 4.50 -10.33
CA GLY A 16 -5.44 5.20 -11.42
C GLY A 16 -4.28 6.04 -10.88
N SER A 17 -3.26 6.29 -11.70
CA SER A 17 -1.99 6.83 -11.20
C SER A 17 -2.10 8.16 -10.43
N TRP A 18 -3.10 8.97 -10.79
CA TRP A 18 -3.41 10.23 -10.14
C TRP A 18 -4.04 10.06 -8.74
N LEU A 19 -4.79 8.99 -8.48
CA LEU A 19 -5.38 8.70 -7.18
C LEU A 19 -4.32 8.22 -6.18
N VAL A 20 -3.39 7.38 -6.64
CA VAL A 20 -2.22 6.99 -5.83
C VAL A 20 -1.44 8.23 -5.40
N LYS A 21 -1.13 9.11 -6.36
CA LYS A 21 -0.43 10.37 -6.06
C LYS A 21 -1.21 11.22 -5.06
N ARG A 22 -2.52 11.35 -5.25
CA ARG A 22 -3.38 12.09 -4.31
C ARG A 22 -3.38 11.47 -2.92
N ASN A 23 -3.41 10.15 -2.79
CA ASN A 23 -3.33 9.49 -1.48
C ASN A 23 -1.97 9.69 -0.82
N GLN A 24 -0.88 9.66 -1.59
CA GLN A 24 0.46 9.96 -1.10
C GLN A 24 0.57 11.42 -0.65
N ASP A 25 0.01 12.36 -1.41
CA ASP A 25 -0.03 13.79 -1.06
C ASP A 25 -0.86 14.03 0.20
N LEU A 26 -2.03 13.38 0.33
CA LEU A 26 -2.87 13.44 1.54
C LEU A 26 -2.17 12.79 2.74
N ALA A 27 -1.43 11.71 2.55
CA ALA A 27 -0.68 11.05 3.61
C ALA A 27 0.54 11.87 4.10
N ALA A 28 0.93 12.91 3.34
CA ALA A 28 1.91 13.90 3.77
C ALA A 28 1.30 15.03 4.62
N ASP A 29 -0.02 15.03 4.87
CA ASP A 29 -0.66 15.96 5.79
C ASP A 29 -0.01 15.83 7.19
N PRO A 30 0.41 16.95 7.83
CA PRO A 30 1.04 16.91 9.14
C PRO A 30 0.22 16.18 10.21
N ARG A 31 -1.10 16.17 10.10
CA ARG A 31 -2.02 15.47 11.03
C ARG A 31 -1.91 13.95 10.94
N LEU A 32 -1.34 13.42 9.85
CA LEU A 32 -1.13 11.99 9.59
C LEU A 32 0.32 11.56 9.76
N THR A 33 1.20 12.43 10.27
CA THR A 33 2.64 12.13 10.42
C THR A 33 2.87 10.87 11.25
N SER A 34 2.12 10.68 12.33
CA SER A 34 2.23 9.52 13.23
C SER A 34 1.51 8.26 12.73
N VAL A 35 0.64 8.36 11.72
CA VAL A 35 -0.10 7.22 11.19
C VAL A 35 0.80 6.40 10.27
N THR A 36 0.76 5.08 10.35
CA THR A 36 1.59 4.24 9.49
C THR A 36 1.07 4.18 8.06
N LYS A 37 1.98 4.21 7.09
CA LYS A 37 1.64 4.21 5.66
C LYS A 37 1.80 2.80 5.11
N LEU A 38 0.71 2.25 4.59
CA LEU A 38 0.64 0.88 4.07
C LEU A 38 0.34 0.87 2.57
N GLY A 39 0.78 -0.18 1.91
CA GLY A 39 0.40 -0.55 0.56
C GLY A 39 -0.32 -1.89 0.58
N SER A 40 -1.43 -1.99 -0.12
CA SER A 40 -2.20 -3.24 -0.23
C SER A 40 -2.61 -3.49 -1.68
N SER A 41 -2.75 -4.75 -2.06
CA SER A 41 -3.16 -5.06 -3.43
C SER A 41 -4.63 -4.81 -3.70
N ASP A 42 -5.46 -4.75 -2.65
CA ASP A 42 -6.93 -4.81 -2.72
C ASP A 42 -7.40 -5.83 -3.78
N ALA A 43 -6.78 -7.00 -3.76
CA ALA A 43 -6.86 -7.95 -4.85
C ALA A 43 -8.25 -8.60 -4.91
N HIS A 44 -8.97 -8.32 -6.00
CA HIS A 44 -10.20 -9.02 -6.37
C HIS A 44 -9.95 -10.17 -7.35
N TYR A 45 -8.70 -10.33 -7.81
CA TYR A 45 -8.27 -11.30 -8.82
C TYR A 45 -6.89 -11.87 -8.46
N CYS A 46 -6.63 -13.12 -8.83
CA CYS A 46 -5.40 -13.83 -8.45
C CYS A 46 -4.13 -13.13 -8.93
N ASN A 47 -4.15 -12.54 -10.13
CA ASN A 47 -3.00 -11.81 -10.67
C ASN A 47 -2.67 -10.54 -9.87
N ALA A 48 -3.65 -9.93 -9.20
CA ALA A 48 -3.49 -8.68 -8.47
C ALA A 48 -2.89 -8.86 -7.07
N VAL A 49 -2.89 -10.08 -6.50
CA VAL A 49 -2.50 -10.37 -5.10
C VAL A 49 -1.16 -9.74 -4.69
N ALA A 50 -0.18 -9.71 -5.59
CA ALA A 50 1.15 -9.18 -5.33
C ALA A 50 1.47 -7.88 -6.09
N TYR A 51 0.45 -7.14 -6.56
CA TYR A 51 0.67 -5.89 -7.28
C TYR A 51 1.17 -4.77 -6.38
N CYS A 52 0.59 -4.67 -5.18
CA CYS A 52 1.04 -3.78 -4.13
C CYS A 52 1.06 -4.54 -2.80
N TYR A 53 2.06 -4.25 -1.97
CA TYR A 53 2.30 -4.94 -0.71
C TYR A 53 3.08 -4.02 0.24
N THR A 54 3.06 -4.36 1.53
CA THR A 54 3.88 -3.69 2.54
C THR A 54 5.01 -4.60 2.98
N VAL A 55 6.24 -4.07 2.96
CA VAL A 55 7.40 -4.75 3.55
C VAL A 55 7.52 -4.32 5.01
N LEU A 56 7.52 -5.31 5.90
CA LEU A 56 7.67 -5.14 7.35
C LEU A 56 9.07 -5.63 7.76
N LYS A 57 9.76 -4.88 8.62
CA LYS A 57 11.04 -5.32 9.18
C LYS A 57 10.82 -5.95 10.55
N VAL A 58 10.57 -7.26 10.61
CA VAL A 58 10.37 -8.04 11.84
C VAL A 58 11.48 -9.07 12.04
N ARG A 59 11.83 -9.39 13.31
CA ARG A 59 12.85 -10.41 13.62
C ARG A 59 12.31 -11.84 13.47
N GLU A 60 11.08 -12.04 13.94
CA GLU A 60 10.37 -13.33 13.87
C GLU A 60 8.98 -13.08 13.28
N PRO A 61 8.55 -13.86 12.28
CA PRO A 61 7.26 -13.67 11.63
C PRO A 61 6.12 -14.24 12.50
N SER A 62 5.53 -13.38 13.34
CA SER A 62 4.32 -13.66 14.10
C SER A 62 3.28 -12.56 13.89
N LEU A 63 2.00 -12.86 14.16
CA LEU A 63 0.93 -11.86 14.08
C LEU A 63 1.21 -10.65 14.97
N GLU A 64 1.72 -10.88 16.18
CA GLU A 64 2.06 -9.78 17.10
C GLU A 64 3.24 -8.95 16.60
N ALA A 65 4.25 -9.58 15.98
CA ALA A 65 5.35 -8.84 15.39
C ALA A 65 4.88 -7.96 14.21
N VAL A 66 3.92 -8.44 13.42
CA VAL A 66 3.30 -7.65 12.33
C VAL A 66 2.52 -6.48 12.90
N LYS A 67 1.64 -6.71 13.89
CA LYS A 67 0.86 -5.65 14.53
C LYS A 67 1.76 -4.56 15.12
N GLN A 68 2.81 -4.96 15.85
CA GLN A 68 3.75 -4.03 16.45
C GLN A 68 4.52 -3.24 15.39
N ALA A 69 4.91 -3.87 14.28
CA ALA A 69 5.57 -3.17 13.18
C ALA A 69 4.66 -2.14 12.50
N ILE A 70 3.34 -2.38 12.45
CA ILE A 70 2.36 -1.40 11.97
C ILE A 70 2.25 -0.25 12.97
N ILE A 71 2.07 -0.51 14.25
CA ILE A 71 1.95 0.55 15.28
C ILE A 71 3.20 1.43 15.34
N GLU A 72 4.39 0.85 15.18
CA GLU A 72 5.67 1.56 15.25
C GLU A 72 6.11 2.18 13.91
N GLY A 73 5.32 2.07 12.84
CA GLY A 73 5.68 2.64 11.54
C GLY A 73 6.83 1.95 10.83
N ARG A 74 7.17 0.70 11.17
CA ARG A 74 8.22 -0.11 10.52
C ARG A 74 7.72 -0.75 9.22
N CYS A 75 7.05 0.03 8.39
CA CYS A 75 6.35 -0.39 7.18
C CYS A 75 6.85 0.39 5.97
N VAL A 76 7.09 -0.30 4.85
CA VAL A 76 7.41 0.33 3.57
C VAL A 76 6.45 -0.18 2.51
N PRO A 77 5.53 0.67 1.98
CA PRO A 77 4.68 0.30 0.87
C PRO A 77 5.53 0.10 -0.39
N ARG A 78 5.22 -0.93 -1.17
CA ARG A 78 5.91 -1.29 -2.41
C ARG A 78 4.90 -1.73 -3.47
N CYS A 79 5.35 -1.66 -4.72
CA CYS A 79 4.66 -2.26 -5.86
C CYS A 79 5.58 -3.25 -6.54
N SER A 80 5.01 -4.29 -7.16
CA SER A 80 5.80 -5.24 -7.93
C SER A 80 6.14 -4.70 -9.32
N GLU A 81 7.26 -5.15 -9.89
CA GLU A 81 7.68 -4.74 -11.23
C GLU A 81 6.65 -5.09 -12.32
N PRO A 82 5.97 -6.26 -12.31
CA PRO A 82 4.90 -6.55 -13.25
C PRO A 82 3.75 -5.53 -13.20
N TYR A 83 3.35 -5.09 -12.00
CA TYR A 83 2.36 -4.03 -11.83
C TYR A 83 2.84 -2.72 -12.44
N MET A 84 4.07 -2.30 -12.11
CA MET A 84 4.65 -1.06 -12.62
C MET A 84 4.78 -1.06 -14.14
N ARG A 85 5.11 -2.21 -14.73
CA ARG A 85 5.17 -2.40 -16.18
C ARG A 85 3.79 -2.29 -16.83
N THR A 86 2.80 -2.96 -16.25
CA THR A 86 1.41 -2.96 -16.75
C THR A 86 0.82 -1.55 -16.71
N ARG A 87 1.00 -0.84 -15.58
CA ARG A 87 0.56 0.55 -15.41
C ARG A 87 1.25 1.50 -16.38
N ARG A 88 2.55 1.33 -16.65
CA ARG A 88 3.29 2.13 -17.66
C ARG A 88 2.76 1.90 -19.08
N LEU A 89 2.46 0.66 -19.44
CA LEU A 89 2.00 0.31 -20.79
C LEU A 89 0.54 0.72 -21.04
N LEU A 90 -0.33 0.55 -20.05
CA LEU A 90 -1.78 0.66 -20.25
C LEU A 90 -2.39 1.92 -19.63
N GLY A 91 -1.63 2.70 -18.85
CA GLY A 91 -2.11 3.87 -18.10
C GLY A 91 -3.05 3.54 -16.94
N ARG A 92 -3.54 2.30 -16.88
CA ARG A 92 -4.41 1.72 -15.85
C ARG A 92 -4.04 0.26 -15.65
N ILE A 93 -4.37 -0.30 -14.49
CA ILE A 93 -4.48 -1.76 -14.36
C ILE A 93 -5.84 -2.13 -14.95
N PRO A 94 -5.90 -2.94 -16.02
CA PRO A 94 -7.16 -3.49 -16.46
C PRO A 94 -7.67 -4.36 -15.32
N LYS A 95 -8.73 -3.92 -14.63
CA LYS A 95 -9.68 -4.86 -14.08
C LYS A 95 -10.19 -5.62 -15.31
N LEU A 96 -9.91 -6.91 -15.37
CA LEU A 96 -10.20 -7.72 -16.56
C LEU A 96 -11.64 -7.41 -17.02
N TRP A 97 -11.77 -7.17 -18.33
CA TRP A 97 -13.04 -7.04 -19.01
C TRP A 97 -13.85 -8.32 -18.82
#